data_AF-A0A4J1WLC7-F1
#
_entry.id   AF-A0A4J1WLC7-F1
#
_cell.length_a   1.000
_cell.length_b   1.000
_cell.length_c   1.000
_cell.angle_alpha   90.00
_cell.angle_beta   90.00
_cell.angle_gamma   90.00
#
_symmetry.space_group_name_H-M   'P 1'
#
loop_
_entity.id
_entity.type
_entity.pdbx_description
1 polymer ?
#
loop_
_entity_poly.entity_id
_entity_poly.type
_entity_poly.pdbx_seq_one_letter_code
_entity_poly.pdbx_strand_id
1 'polypeptide(L)'
;MDMFSPYYDLAKQLFPCAKIVLDRFHIIQHLSRAMSRFRVQIMNQFERKSHEYKAIKRYWKLIQQDSRKLSDKRFYRPTFRMHLTNKEILDKILSYSEDLKHHYQIYQLLLFHFQNKDPEKFFGLIEDNLKQVHPIFQTVFKTFLKNKEKIVNALQLPYSNAKLEATNNLIKLIKRNAFGFRNFENFKKRIFIALNIKKERTNFVLSRA
;
A
#
# COMPACT_ATOMS: atom_id res chain seq x y z
N MET A 1 4.13 7.94 -11.70
CA MET A 1 2.87 7.87 -12.49
C MET A 1 2.13 6.58 -12.15
N ASP A 2 0.80 6.58 -12.29
CA ASP A 2 -0.05 5.42 -12.02
C ASP A 2 0.13 4.33 -13.09
N MET A 3 -0.31 3.11 -12.76
CA MET A 3 -0.13 1.94 -13.62
C MET A 3 -1.15 1.82 -14.78
N PHE A 4 -1.70 2.94 -15.26
CA PHE A 4 -2.74 2.96 -16.28
C PHE A 4 -2.14 3.02 -17.70
N SER A 5 -2.50 2.08 -18.58
CA SER A 5 -1.81 1.92 -19.88
C SER A 5 -1.80 3.16 -20.78
N PRO A 6 -2.92 3.88 -20.98
CA PRO A 6 -2.97 5.05 -21.86
C PRO A 6 -2.00 6.17 -21.48
N TYR A 7 -1.66 6.26 -20.20
CA TYR A 7 -0.67 7.21 -19.71
C TYR A 7 0.73 6.93 -20.23
N TYR A 8 1.10 5.66 -20.38
CA TYR A 8 2.40 5.29 -20.93
C TYR A 8 2.49 5.60 -22.41
N ASP A 9 1.41 5.33 -23.15
CA ASP A 9 1.38 5.55 -24.60
C ASP A 9 1.53 7.04 -24.91
N LEU A 10 0.78 7.89 -24.20
CA LEU A 10 0.89 9.34 -24.31
C LEU A 10 2.28 9.86 -23.90
N ALA A 11 2.82 9.36 -22.77
CA ALA A 11 4.13 9.78 -22.29
C ALA A 11 5.24 9.44 -23.29
N LYS A 12 5.18 8.29 -23.96
CA LYS A 12 6.15 7.89 -24.99
C LYS A 12 6.03 8.72 -26.26
N GLN A 13 4.82 9.10 -26.66
CA GLN A 13 4.60 9.97 -27.82
C GLN A 13 5.15 11.37 -27.59
N LEU A 14 4.88 11.95 -26.42
CA LEU A 14 5.28 13.32 -26.10
C LEU A 14 6.73 13.43 -25.62
N PHE A 15 7.24 12.42 -24.93
CA PHE A 15 8.56 12.41 -24.31
C PHE A 15 9.29 11.08 -24.55
N PRO A 16 9.73 10.81 -25.80
CA PRO A 16 10.28 9.50 -26.20
C PRO A 16 11.53 9.09 -25.41
N CYS A 17 12.32 10.04 -24.92
CA CYS A 17 13.54 9.78 -24.15
C CYS A 17 13.31 9.73 -22.63
N ALA A 18 12.08 9.98 -22.15
CA ALA A 18 11.80 10.07 -20.71
C ALA A 18 11.69 8.68 -20.07
N LYS A 19 12.41 8.48 -18.96
CA LYS A 19 12.27 7.28 -18.14
C LYS A 19 10.98 7.36 -17.33
N ILE A 20 10.09 6.38 -17.53
CA ILE A 20 8.84 6.31 -16.78
C ILE A 20 9.13 5.72 -15.40
N VAL A 21 8.69 6.44 -14.37
CA VAL A 21 8.81 6.05 -12.96
C VAL A 21 7.42 5.82 -12.38
N LEU A 22 7.17 4.59 -11.90
CA LEU A 22 5.89 4.28 -11.25
C LEU A 22 5.81 4.81 -9.83
N ASP A 23 4.59 5.07 -9.39
CA ASP A 23 4.35 5.34 -7.98
C ASP A 23 4.59 4.07 -7.15
N ARG A 24 5.52 4.16 -6.20
CA ARG A 24 5.83 3.09 -5.26
C ARG A 24 4.62 2.65 -4.45
N PHE A 25 3.73 3.58 -4.11
CA PHE A 25 2.53 3.27 -3.35
C PHE A 25 1.63 2.29 -4.09
N HIS A 26 1.44 2.47 -5.40
CA HIS A 26 0.60 1.57 -6.18
C HIS A 26 1.17 0.16 -6.25
N ILE A 27 2.50 0.01 -6.32
CA ILE A 27 3.16 -1.31 -6.30
C ILE A 27 2.87 -2.04 -4.98
N ILE A 28 3.10 -1.39 -3.85
CA ILE A 28 2.79 -1.98 -2.52
C ILE A 28 1.28 -2.22 -2.36
N GLN A 29 0.44 -1.33 -2.86
CA GLN A 29 -1.01 -1.46 -2.80
C GLN A 29 -1.50 -2.68 -3.58
N HIS A 30 -0.92 -2.99 -4.74
CA HIS A 30 -1.24 -4.21 -5.49
C HIS A 30 -0.93 -5.48 -4.70
N LEU A 31 0.24 -5.55 -4.05
CA LEU A 31 0.62 -6.68 -3.18
C LEU A 31 -0.33 -6.81 -1.98
N SER A 32 -0.59 -5.70 -1.28
CA SER A 32 -1.49 -5.68 -0.11
C SER A 32 -2.91 -6.12 -0.49
N ARG A 33 -3.43 -5.66 -1.63
CA ARG A 33 -4.75 -6.08 -2.15
C ARG A 33 -4.77 -7.56 -2.51
N ALA A 34 -3.71 -8.09 -3.13
CA ALA A 34 -3.59 -9.52 -3.42
C ALA A 34 -3.62 -10.35 -2.14
N MET A 35 -2.79 -10.00 -1.14
CA MET A 35 -2.76 -10.68 0.15
C MET A 35 -4.11 -10.60 0.87
N SER A 36 -4.80 -9.46 0.78
CA SER A 36 -6.13 -9.28 1.36
C SER A 36 -7.17 -10.20 0.76
N ARG A 37 -7.22 -10.26 -0.57
CA ARG A 37 -8.16 -11.11 -1.30
C ARG A 37 -7.89 -12.58 -1.01
N PHE A 38 -6.61 -12.98 -1.05
CA PHE A 38 -6.20 -14.33 -0.75
C PHE A 38 -6.56 -14.74 0.69
N ARG A 39 -6.24 -13.88 1.68
CA ARG A 39 -6.67 -14.08 3.07
C ARG A 39 -8.18 -14.24 3.20
N VAL A 40 -8.99 -13.43 2.51
CA VAL A 40 -10.46 -13.57 2.54
C VAL A 40 -10.90 -14.91 1.97
N GLN A 41 -10.28 -15.37 0.89
CA GLN A 41 -10.57 -16.66 0.29
C GLN A 41 -10.28 -17.81 1.28
N ILE A 42 -9.09 -17.83 1.89
CA ILE A 42 -8.74 -18.81 2.94
C ILE A 42 -9.69 -18.70 4.12
N MET A 43 -9.95 -17.49 4.62
CA MET A 43 -10.87 -17.25 5.73
C MET A 43 -12.26 -17.84 5.47
N ASN A 44 -12.78 -17.72 4.25
CA ASN A 44 -14.11 -18.22 3.88
C ASN A 44 -14.18 -19.75 3.69
N GLN A 45 -13.04 -20.46 3.70
CA GLN A 45 -13.02 -21.93 3.74
C GLN A 45 -13.41 -22.47 5.12
N PHE A 46 -13.22 -21.67 6.18
CA PHE A 46 -13.63 -22.04 7.54
C PHE A 46 -15.09 -21.70 7.79
N GLU A 47 -15.75 -22.48 8.66
CA GLU A 47 -17.10 -22.17 9.10
C GLU A 47 -17.17 -20.80 9.79
N ARG A 48 -18.21 -20.00 9.53
CA ARG A 48 -18.30 -18.61 10.04
C ARG A 48 -18.26 -18.50 11.56
N LYS A 49 -18.66 -19.55 12.28
CA LYS A 49 -18.68 -19.59 13.75
C LYS A 49 -17.38 -20.13 14.36
N SER A 50 -16.50 -20.72 13.54
CA SER A 50 -15.22 -21.30 13.96
C SER A 50 -14.28 -20.27 14.60
N HIS A 51 -13.31 -20.77 15.36
CA HIS A 51 -12.30 -19.93 16.00
C HIS A 51 -11.37 -19.31 14.95
N GLU A 52 -10.96 -20.10 13.97
CA GLU A 52 -10.07 -19.79 12.85
C GLU A 52 -10.64 -18.64 12.02
N TYR A 53 -11.91 -18.76 11.59
CA TYR A 53 -12.60 -17.69 10.85
C TYR A 53 -12.55 -16.37 11.63
N LYS A 54 -12.93 -16.40 12.91
CA LYS A 54 -12.96 -15.21 13.77
C LYS A 54 -11.57 -14.62 14.00
N ALA A 55 -10.55 -15.45 14.18
CA ALA A 55 -9.18 -15.02 14.37
C ALA A 55 -8.61 -14.35 13.10
N ILE A 56 -8.69 -15.02 11.95
CA ILE A 56 -8.24 -14.48 10.66
C ILE A 56 -8.99 -13.18 10.32
N LYS A 57 -10.30 -13.13 10.61
CA LYS A 57 -11.11 -11.92 10.38
C LYS A 57 -10.74 -10.77 11.32
N ARG A 58 -10.53 -11.04 12.61
CA ARG A 58 -10.27 -9.98 13.61
C ARG A 58 -8.89 -9.37 13.43
N TYR A 59 -7.88 -10.20 13.16
CA TYR A 59 -6.48 -9.81 13.14
C TYR A 59 -5.92 -9.60 11.73
N TRP A 60 -6.77 -9.41 10.72
CA TRP A 60 -6.36 -9.23 9.33
C TRP A 60 -5.29 -8.14 9.11
N LYS A 61 -5.29 -7.09 9.93
CA LYS A 61 -4.29 -6.01 9.87
C LYS A 61 -2.87 -6.51 10.17
N LEU A 62 -2.73 -7.49 11.06
CA LEU A 62 -1.42 -8.07 11.39
C LEU A 62 -0.82 -8.85 10.22
N ILE A 63 -1.67 -9.48 9.41
CA ILE A 63 -1.26 -10.20 8.19
C ILE A 63 -0.75 -9.23 7.12
N GLN A 64 -1.29 -8.01 7.05
CA GLN A 64 -0.84 -6.99 6.10
C GLN A 64 0.38 -6.19 6.57
N GLN A 65 0.50 -6.01 7.89
CA GLN A 65 1.54 -5.20 8.50
C GLN A 65 2.92 -5.80 8.20
N ASP A 66 3.91 -4.92 8.05
CA ASP A 66 5.31 -5.31 7.97
C ASP A 66 5.72 -5.99 9.28
N SER A 67 6.15 -7.25 9.18
CA SER A 67 6.55 -8.09 10.31
C SER A 67 7.59 -7.42 11.21
N ARG A 68 8.49 -6.61 10.65
CA ARG A 68 9.56 -5.89 11.38
C ARG A 68 9.03 -4.73 12.22
N LYS A 69 7.77 -4.32 12.01
CA LYS A 69 7.10 -3.23 12.72
C LYS A 69 6.06 -3.74 13.72
N LEU A 70 6.00 -5.06 13.96
CA LEU A 70 5.08 -5.62 14.94
C LEU A 70 5.55 -5.23 16.35
N SER A 71 4.59 -4.84 17.19
CA SER A 71 4.88 -4.53 18.58
C SER A 71 5.02 -5.81 19.41
N ASP A 72 6.06 -5.85 20.23
CA ASP A 72 6.28 -6.91 21.23
C ASP A 72 5.45 -6.72 22.50
N LYS A 73 4.60 -5.68 22.56
CA LYS A 73 3.78 -5.43 23.75
C LYS A 73 2.74 -6.55 23.91
N ARG A 74 2.81 -7.22 25.05
CA ARG A 74 1.91 -8.30 25.42
C ARG A 74 0.62 -7.76 26.02
N PHE A 75 -0.51 -8.32 25.61
CA PHE A 75 -1.84 -7.89 26.06
C PHE A 75 -2.83 -9.04 26.00
N TYR A 76 -3.87 -8.98 26.84
CA TYR A 76 -4.96 -9.96 26.78
C TYR A 76 -5.66 -9.93 25.43
N ARG A 77 -5.91 -11.12 24.86
CA ARG A 77 -6.59 -11.30 23.58
C ARG A 77 -7.82 -12.18 23.77
N PRO A 78 -9.03 -11.60 23.81
CA PRO A 78 -10.25 -12.37 24.06
C PRO A 78 -10.50 -13.51 23.07
N THR A 79 -10.04 -13.37 21.81
CA THR A 79 -10.17 -14.44 20.81
C THR A 79 -9.40 -15.69 21.24
N PHE A 80 -8.22 -15.54 21.84
CA PHE A 80 -7.34 -16.64 22.26
C PHE A 80 -7.40 -16.94 23.76
N ARG A 81 -8.11 -16.10 24.54
CA ARG A 81 -8.23 -16.20 26.01
C ARG A 81 -6.90 -16.21 26.76
N MET A 82 -5.90 -15.48 26.25
CA MET A 82 -4.56 -15.40 26.85
C MET A 82 -3.86 -14.09 26.48
N HIS A 83 -2.79 -13.76 27.20
CA HIS A 83 -1.92 -12.63 26.88
C HIS A 83 -0.95 -13.01 25.76
N LEU A 84 -1.01 -12.28 24.64
CA LEU A 84 -0.16 -12.52 23.47
C LEU A 84 0.41 -11.21 22.93
N THR A 85 1.59 -11.32 22.34
CA THR A 85 2.20 -10.32 21.46
C THR A 85 1.56 -10.40 20.06
N ASN A 86 1.81 -9.40 19.22
CA ASN A 86 1.29 -9.44 17.85
C ASN A 86 1.96 -10.53 17.00
N LYS A 87 3.22 -10.88 17.30
CA LYS A 87 3.95 -11.96 16.63
C LYS A 87 3.34 -13.32 16.96
N GLU A 88 3.11 -13.62 18.24
CA GLU A 88 2.49 -14.90 18.65
C GLU A 88 1.08 -15.07 18.07
N ILE A 89 0.30 -13.99 17.97
CA ILE A 89 -1.03 -14.02 17.32
C ILE A 89 -0.89 -14.36 15.84
N LEU A 90 0.06 -13.72 15.16
CA LEU A 90 0.30 -13.96 13.75
C LEU A 90 0.74 -15.41 13.53
N ASP A 91 1.68 -15.93 14.32
CA ASP A 91 2.14 -17.31 14.23
C ASP A 91 0.98 -18.32 14.39
N LYS A 92 0.09 -18.08 15.36
CA LYS A 92 -1.14 -18.88 15.54
C LYS A 92 -2.11 -18.78 14.37
N ILE A 93 -2.23 -17.61 13.74
CA ILE A 93 -3.10 -17.42 12.58
C ILE A 93 -2.54 -18.14 11.35
N LEU A 94 -1.23 -18.07 11.16
CA LEU A 94 -0.55 -18.72 10.04
C LEU A 94 -0.53 -20.25 10.22
N SER A 95 -0.59 -20.77 11.44
CA SER A 95 -0.70 -22.23 11.66
C SER A 95 -2.05 -22.83 11.25
N TYR A 96 -3.08 -22.02 10.97
CA TYR A 96 -4.37 -22.55 10.50
C TYR A 96 -4.35 -22.99 9.04
N SER A 97 -3.40 -22.53 8.24
CA SER A 97 -3.33 -22.81 6.82
C SER A 97 -1.90 -22.65 6.31
N GLU A 98 -1.30 -23.75 5.85
CA GLU A 98 0.03 -23.73 5.22
C GLU A 98 0.04 -22.84 3.98
N ASP A 99 -1.04 -22.82 3.20
CA ASP A 99 -1.21 -21.90 2.07
C ASP A 99 -1.14 -20.43 2.50
N LEU A 100 -1.84 -20.06 3.57
CA LEU A 100 -1.80 -18.68 4.10
C LEU A 100 -0.39 -18.31 4.56
N LYS A 101 0.29 -19.24 5.25
CA LYS A 101 1.66 -19.07 5.76
C LYS A 101 2.66 -18.89 4.62
N HIS A 102 2.63 -19.75 3.62
CA HIS A 102 3.50 -19.69 2.45
C HIS A 102 3.37 -18.33 1.73
N HIS A 103 2.14 -17.91 1.43
CA HIS A 103 1.91 -16.63 0.74
C HIS A 103 2.24 -15.41 1.61
N TYR A 104 2.02 -15.51 2.93
CA TYR A 104 2.45 -14.47 3.86
C TYR A 104 3.96 -14.29 3.83
N GLN A 105 4.74 -15.38 3.85
CA GLN A 105 6.20 -15.33 3.79
C GLN A 105 6.69 -14.65 2.51
N ILE A 106 6.17 -15.05 1.35
CA ILE A 106 6.50 -14.41 0.06
C ILE A 106 6.15 -12.92 0.10
N TYR A 107 4.94 -12.58 0.56
CA TYR A 107 4.51 -11.18 0.68
C TYR A 107 5.45 -10.36 1.56
N GLN A 108 5.87 -10.86 2.73
CA GLN A 108 6.79 -10.16 3.62
C GLN A 108 8.19 -10.00 3.02
N LEU A 109 8.71 -11.02 2.32
CA LEU A 109 9.99 -10.92 1.62
C LEU A 109 9.94 -9.90 0.47
N LEU A 110 8.83 -9.85 -0.28
CA LEU A 110 8.62 -8.81 -1.29
C LEU A 110 8.60 -7.42 -0.67
N LEU A 111 7.91 -7.22 0.45
CA LEU A 111 7.94 -5.95 1.18
C LEU A 111 9.36 -5.59 1.63
N PHE A 112 10.13 -6.56 2.12
CA PHE A 112 11.50 -6.38 2.57
C PHE A 112 12.41 -5.91 1.42
N HIS A 113 12.45 -6.65 0.30
CA HIS A 113 13.27 -6.28 -0.86
C HIS A 113 12.85 -4.94 -1.46
N PHE A 114 11.54 -4.68 -1.51
CA PHE A 114 11.03 -3.40 -1.99
C PHE A 114 11.48 -2.21 -1.12
N GLN A 115 11.43 -2.36 0.21
CA GLN A 115 11.88 -1.30 1.12
C GLN A 115 13.39 -1.08 1.09
N ASN A 116 14.17 -2.15 0.90
CA ASN A 116 15.62 -2.06 0.74
C ASN A 116 16.05 -1.59 -0.66
N LYS A 117 15.09 -1.31 -1.56
CA LYS A 117 15.34 -0.90 -2.95
C LYS A 117 16.24 -1.87 -3.72
N ASP A 118 16.03 -3.17 -3.50
CA ASP A 118 16.76 -4.25 -4.15
C ASP A 118 15.89 -4.86 -5.27
N PRO A 119 15.95 -4.32 -6.50
CA PRO A 119 15.12 -4.78 -7.61
C PRO A 119 15.45 -6.21 -8.04
N GLU A 120 16.71 -6.62 -7.95
CA GLU A 120 17.15 -7.94 -8.38
C GLU A 120 16.51 -9.03 -7.52
N LYS A 121 16.63 -8.93 -6.20
CA LYS A 121 15.97 -9.90 -5.29
C LYS A 121 14.46 -9.80 -5.32
N PHE A 122 13.90 -8.59 -5.50
CA PHE A 122 12.45 -8.41 -5.62
C PHE A 122 11.89 -9.16 -6.83
N PHE A 123 12.51 -9.01 -8.01
CA PHE A 123 12.05 -9.69 -9.22
C PHE A 123 12.45 -11.16 -9.27
N GLY A 124 13.63 -11.53 -8.76
CA GLY A 124 14.02 -12.94 -8.62
C GLY A 124 12.98 -13.73 -7.83
N LEU A 125 12.57 -13.21 -6.66
CA LEU A 125 11.53 -13.83 -5.84
C LEU A 125 10.18 -13.96 -6.58
N ILE A 126 9.82 -12.99 -7.41
CA ILE A 126 8.60 -13.04 -8.23
C ILE A 126 8.69 -14.14 -9.29
N GLU A 127 9.81 -14.23 -9.99
CA GLU A 127 10.04 -15.18 -11.08
C GLU A 127 10.08 -16.62 -10.54
N ASP A 128 10.81 -16.86 -9.44
CA ASP A 128 10.94 -18.16 -8.78
C ASP A 128 9.59 -18.74 -8.33
N ASN A 129 8.69 -17.87 -7.86
CA ASN A 129 7.42 -18.27 -7.26
C ASN A 129 6.24 -18.20 -8.23
N LEU A 130 6.42 -17.74 -9.47
CA LEU A 130 5.33 -17.42 -10.40
C LEU A 130 4.38 -18.60 -10.67
N LYS A 131 4.89 -19.83 -10.70
CA LYS A 131 4.10 -21.04 -10.96
C LYS A 131 3.49 -21.66 -9.70
N GLN A 132 4.04 -21.34 -8.52
CA GLN A 132 3.68 -21.96 -7.25
C GLN A 132 2.61 -21.17 -6.49
N VAL A 133 2.59 -19.84 -6.66
CA VAL A 133 1.62 -18.98 -5.96
C VAL A 133 0.22 -19.09 -6.53
N HIS A 134 -0.75 -18.75 -5.69
CA HIS A 134 -2.17 -18.67 -6.03
C HIS A 134 -2.44 -17.71 -7.20
N PRO A 135 -3.42 -17.98 -8.09
CA PRO A 135 -3.73 -17.14 -9.27
C PRO A 135 -3.90 -15.63 -9.01
N ILE A 136 -4.38 -15.26 -7.82
CA ILE A 136 -4.48 -13.85 -7.38
C ILE A 136 -3.09 -13.18 -7.38
N PHE A 137 -2.07 -13.85 -6.85
CA PHE A 137 -0.69 -13.36 -6.86
C PHE A 137 -0.07 -13.45 -8.26
N GLN A 138 -0.32 -14.53 -8.99
CA GLN A 138 0.19 -14.68 -10.37
C GLN A 138 -0.20 -13.49 -11.26
N THR A 139 -1.43 -12.97 -11.11
CA THR A 139 -1.91 -11.82 -11.88
C THR A 139 -1.10 -10.55 -11.57
N VAL A 140 -0.82 -10.31 -10.29
CA VAL A 140 0.00 -9.17 -9.84
C VAL A 140 1.44 -9.34 -10.32
N PHE A 141 2.00 -10.54 -10.20
CA PHE A 141 3.36 -10.85 -10.61
C PHE A 141 3.55 -10.65 -12.13
N LYS A 142 2.64 -11.17 -12.96
CA LYS A 142 2.64 -10.92 -14.42
C LYS A 142 2.58 -9.42 -14.73
N THR A 143 1.77 -8.67 -14.00
CA THR A 143 1.67 -7.21 -14.18
C THR A 143 2.97 -6.50 -13.82
N PHE A 144 3.66 -6.95 -12.76
CA PHE A 144 4.94 -6.40 -12.36
C PHE A 144 6.04 -6.75 -13.36
N LEU A 145 6.10 -7.98 -13.86
CA LEU A 145 7.04 -8.39 -14.90
C LEU A 145 6.83 -7.61 -16.20
N LYS A 146 5.58 -7.40 -16.63
CA LYS A 146 5.26 -6.52 -17.78
C LYS A 146 5.76 -5.08 -17.60
N ASN A 147 5.85 -4.60 -16.36
CA ASN A 147 6.30 -3.25 -16.02
C ASN A 147 7.66 -3.23 -15.32
N LYS A 148 8.49 -4.28 -15.49
CA LYS A 148 9.74 -4.49 -14.74
C LYS A 148 10.63 -3.25 -14.74
N GLU A 149 10.95 -2.73 -15.92
CA GLU A 149 11.80 -1.54 -16.08
C GLU A 149 11.26 -0.32 -15.31
N LYS A 150 9.95 -0.07 -15.36
CA LYS A 150 9.34 1.10 -14.70
C LYS A 150 9.32 0.95 -13.16
N ILE A 151 9.22 -0.28 -12.67
CA ILE A 151 9.31 -0.61 -11.23
C ILE A 151 10.77 -0.50 -10.76
N VAL A 152 11.73 -0.98 -11.55
CA VAL A 152 13.16 -0.81 -11.27
C VAL A 152 13.50 0.68 -11.16
N ASN A 153 13.04 1.49 -12.11
CA ASN A 153 13.17 2.95 -12.04
C ASN A 153 12.54 3.52 -10.75
N ALA A 154 11.38 3.02 -10.33
CA ALA A 154 10.75 3.45 -9.08
C ALA A 154 11.56 3.09 -7.83
N LEU A 155 12.28 1.96 -7.83
CA LEU A 155 13.14 1.57 -6.70
C LEU A 155 14.44 2.36 -6.66
N GLN A 156 15.05 2.62 -7.82
CA GLN A 156 16.39 3.21 -7.91
C GLN A 156 16.39 4.75 -7.91
N LEU A 157 15.45 5.39 -8.59
CA LEU A 157 15.44 6.85 -8.76
C LEU A 157 14.85 7.56 -7.54
N PRO A 158 15.28 8.78 -7.18
CA PRO A 158 14.83 9.46 -5.96
C PRO A 158 13.41 10.06 -6.05
N TYR A 159 12.75 9.98 -7.20
CA TYR A 159 11.46 10.64 -7.41
C TYR A 159 10.35 10.10 -6.50
N SER A 160 9.45 10.99 -6.09
CA SER A 160 8.31 10.67 -5.23
C SER A 160 7.12 11.54 -5.60
N ASN A 161 5.95 10.90 -5.66
CA ASN A 161 4.67 11.58 -5.86
C ASN A 161 4.14 12.28 -4.60
N ALA A 162 4.85 12.22 -3.47
CA ALA A 162 4.37 12.74 -2.18
C ALA A 162 3.94 14.21 -2.22
N LYS A 163 4.71 15.07 -2.91
CA LYS A 163 4.37 16.50 -3.07
C LYS A 163 3.07 16.69 -3.87
N LEU A 164 2.93 15.94 -4.97
CA LEU A 164 1.73 15.98 -5.80
C LEU A 164 0.51 15.47 -5.03
N GLU A 165 0.67 14.41 -4.26
CA GLU A 165 -0.42 13.83 -3.47
C GLU A 165 -0.85 14.73 -2.31
N ALA A 166 0.09 15.47 -1.69
CA ALA A 166 -0.25 16.49 -0.70
C ALA A 166 -1.12 17.59 -1.32
N THR A 167 -0.75 18.08 -2.50
CA THR A 167 -1.54 19.04 -3.27
C THR A 167 -2.92 18.47 -3.64
N ASN A 168 -2.99 17.24 -4.14
CA ASN A 168 -4.26 16.58 -4.48
C ASN A 168 -5.18 16.46 -3.27
N ASN A 169 -4.64 16.11 -2.10
CA ASN A 169 -5.41 15.98 -0.87
C ASN A 169 -5.92 17.34 -0.36
N LEU A 170 -5.12 18.40 -0.51
CA LEU A 170 -5.58 19.77 -0.24
C LEU A 170 -6.73 20.16 -1.19
N ILE A 171 -6.61 19.88 -2.48
CA ILE A 171 -7.67 20.15 -3.47
C ILE A 171 -8.96 19.39 -3.12
N LYS A 172 -8.85 18.10 -2.78
CA LYS A 172 -9.99 17.28 -2.32
C LYS A 172 -10.62 17.86 -1.06
N LEU A 173 -9.82 18.34 -0.10
CA LEU A 173 -10.29 18.99 1.12
C LEU A 173 -11.06 20.29 0.81
N ILE A 174 -10.52 21.14 -0.07
CA ILE A 174 -11.19 22.37 -0.53
C ILE A 174 -12.56 22.04 -1.13
N LYS A 175 -12.60 21.05 -2.03
CA LYS A 175 -13.86 20.59 -2.66
C LYS A 175 -14.85 20.09 -1.62
N ARG A 176 -14.39 19.29 -0.65
CA ARG A 176 -15.24 18.75 0.42
C ARG A 176 -15.80 19.84 1.33
N ASN A 177 -14.95 20.79 1.77
CA ASN A 177 -15.35 21.87 2.66
C ASN A 177 -16.35 22.84 2.02
N ALA A 178 -16.29 23.00 0.69
CA ALA A 178 -17.23 23.82 -0.05
C ALA A 178 -18.53 23.07 -0.45
N PHE A 179 -18.67 21.79 -0.09
CA PHE A 179 -19.77 20.92 -0.56
C PHE A 179 -19.85 20.83 -2.10
N GLY A 180 -18.70 20.89 -2.76
CA GLY A 180 -18.59 20.93 -4.21
C GLY A 180 -18.55 22.35 -4.80
N PHE A 181 -18.31 22.43 -6.10
CA PHE A 181 -18.29 23.70 -6.84
C PHE A 181 -19.15 23.54 -8.09
N ARG A 182 -20.04 24.50 -8.35
CA ARG A 182 -20.86 24.55 -9.57
C ARG A 182 -20.07 25.11 -10.77
N ASN A 183 -19.11 25.99 -10.51
CA ASN A 183 -18.30 26.66 -11.53
C ASN A 183 -16.82 26.27 -11.36
N PHE A 184 -16.22 25.75 -12.43
CA PHE A 184 -14.83 25.30 -12.44
C PHE A 184 -13.83 26.44 -12.24
N GLU A 185 -14.07 27.62 -12.80
CA GLU A 185 -13.18 28.77 -12.60
C GLU A 185 -13.16 29.22 -11.15
N ASN A 186 -14.30 29.18 -10.45
CA ASN A 186 -14.34 29.46 -9.01
C ASN A 186 -13.58 28.40 -8.21
N PHE A 187 -13.69 27.13 -8.60
CA PHE A 187 -12.92 26.05 -7.99
C PHE A 187 -11.41 26.26 -8.19
N LYS A 188 -10.99 26.53 -9.43
CA LYS A 188 -9.61 26.81 -9.82
C LYS A 188 -9.04 28.01 -9.07
N LYS A 189 -9.77 29.13 -9.00
CA LYS A 189 -9.38 30.32 -8.21
C LYS A 189 -9.18 29.98 -6.75
N ARG A 190 -10.11 29.23 -6.14
CA ARG A 190 -9.99 28.81 -4.73
C ARG A 190 -8.77 27.92 -4.49
N ILE A 191 -8.45 27.01 -5.41
CA ILE A 191 -7.23 26.18 -5.35
C ILE A 191 -5.99 27.07 -5.38
N PHE A 192 -5.88 28.01 -6.34
CA PHE A 192 -4.74 28.90 -6.43
C PHE A 192 -4.56 29.77 -5.19
N ILE A 193 -5.65 30.32 -4.65
CA ILE A 193 -5.61 31.07 -3.39
C ILE A 193 -5.07 30.18 -2.27
N ALA A 194 -5.61 28.97 -2.10
CA ALA A 194 -5.18 28.06 -1.03
C ALA A 194 -3.71 27.61 -1.14
N LEU A 195 -3.21 27.43 -2.37
CA LEU A 195 -1.80 27.06 -2.62
C LEU A 195 -0.84 28.24 -2.43
N ASN A 196 -1.30 29.47 -2.73
CA ASN A 196 -0.48 30.68 -2.69
C ASN A 196 -0.57 31.44 -1.36
N ILE A 197 -1.47 31.06 -0.44
CA ILE A 197 -1.43 31.57 0.94
C ILE A 197 -0.12 31.09 1.56
N LYS A 198 0.90 31.94 1.51
CA LYS A 198 2.01 31.87 2.46
C LYS A 198 1.35 32.02 3.83
N LYS A 199 1.38 30.96 4.63
CA LYS A 199 1.18 31.13 6.07
C LYS A 199 2.31 32.05 6.53
N GLU A 200 2.03 33.35 6.65
CA GLU A 200 2.77 34.16 7.59
C GLU A 200 2.80 33.36 8.89
N ARG A 201 4.00 33.04 9.38
CA ARG A 201 4.14 32.53 10.73
C ARG A 201 3.56 33.63 11.61
N THR A 202 2.32 33.47 12.06
CA THR A 202 1.76 34.31 13.09
C THR A 202 2.69 34.14 14.29
N ASN A 203 3.56 35.12 14.51
CA ASN A 203 4.24 35.27 15.79
C ASN A 203 3.10 35.35 16.80
N PHE A 204 3.00 34.36 17.68
CA PHE A 204 2.10 34.43 18.83
C PHE A 204 2.57 35.62 19.67
N VAL A 205 1.94 36.78 19.46
CA VAL A 205 2.01 37.87 20.42
C VAL A 205 1.21 37.40 21.61
N LEU A 206 1.92 36.86 22.61
CA LEU A 206 1.39 36.69 23.95
C LEU A 206 1.19 38.10 24.53
N SER A 207 0.07 38.74 24.22
CA SER A 207 -0.40 39.89 25.02
C SER A 207 -1.30 39.36 26.13
N ARG A 208 -0.67 39.04 27.27
CA ARG A 208 -1.32 39.14 28.58
C ARG A 208 -0.62 40.26 29.34
N ALA A 209 -1.28 41.42 29.40
CA ALA A 209 -1.26 42.29 30.55
C ALA A 209 -2.63 42.11 31.22
#